data_AF-A0A2J8X2G0-F1
#
_entry.id   AF-A0A2J8X2G0-F1
#
_cell.length_a   1.000
_cell.length_b   1.000
_cell.length_c   1.000
_cell.angle_alpha   90.00
_cell.angle_beta   90.00
_cell.angle_gamma   90.00
#
_symmetry.space_group_name_H-M   'P 1'
#
loop_
_entity.id
_entity.type
_entity.pdbx_description
1 polymer ?
#
loop_
_entity_poly.entity_id
_entity_poly.type
_entity_poly.pdbx_seq_one_letter_code
_entity_poly.pdbx_strand_id
1 'polypeptide(L)' 'MGNLLKVLTCTDLEQGPNFFLDFENAQPTESEKEIYNQVNVVLKDAEGILEDLQSYRGAGHEIREAIQHPADEKLQEKA' A
#
# COMPACT_ATOMS: atom_id res chain seq x y z
N MET A 1 -20.20 16.92 -5.87
CA MET A 1 -19.63 15.57 -5.74
C MET A 1 -20.51 14.43 -6.32
N GLY A 2 -21.72 14.68 -6.84
CA GLY A 2 -22.58 13.62 -7.42
C GLY A 2 -22.37 13.32 -8.92
N ASN A 3 -21.74 14.23 -9.67
CA ASN A 3 -21.52 14.04 -11.12
C ASN A 3 -20.41 13.02 -11.42
N LEU A 4 -19.33 13.02 -10.65
CA LEU A 4 -18.20 12.09 -10.87
C LEU A 4 -18.59 10.64 -10.56
N LEU A 5 -19.39 10.40 -9.51
CA LEU A 5 -19.86 9.05 -9.18
C LEU A 5 -20.75 8.47 -10.30
N LYS A 6 -21.66 9.29 -10.86
CA LYS A 6 -22.51 8.90 -12.00
C LYS A 6 -21.72 8.56 -13.26
N VAL A 7 -20.54 9.16 -13.44
CA VAL A 7 -19.65 8.87 -14.58
C VAL A 7 -18.85 7.59 -14.35
N LEU A 8 -18.37 7.36 -13.12
CA LEU A 8 -17.61 6.15 -12.77
C LEU A 8 -18.46 4.87 -12.71
N THR A 9 -19.75 4.97 -12.37
CA THR A 9 -20.66 3.81 -12.27
C THR A 9 -21.49 3.54 -13.53
N CYS A 10 -21.35 4.35 -14.59
CA CYS A 10 -22.10 4.16 -15.83
C CYS A 10 -21.41 3.13 -16.72
N THR A 11 -21.76 1.86 -16.55
CA THR A 11 -21.41 0.75 -17.47
C THR A 11 -22.20 0.79 -18.80
N ASP A 12 -23.03 1.80 -19.05
CA ASP A 12 -24.03 1.85 -20.14
C ASP A 12 -23.79 2.94 -21.21
N LEU A 13 -22.58 3.48 -21.33
CA LEU A 13 -22.24 4.36 -22.46
C LEU A 13 -21.21 3.68 -23.35
N GLU A 14 -21.69 2.90 -24.33
CA GLU A 14 -20.86 2.25 -25.37
C GLU A 14 -19.99 3.23 -26.18
N GLN A 15 -20.22 4.55 -26.05
CA GLN A 15 -19.50 5.66 -26.70
C GLN A 15 -19.39 6.91 -25.79
N GLY A 16 -19.22 6.76 -24.46
CA GLY A 16 -19.01 7.90 -23.55
C GLY A 16 -17.55 8.42 -23.62
N PRO A 17 -17.28 9.71 -23.39
CA PRO A 17 -15.90 10.20 -23.34
C PRO A 17 -15.12 9.41 -22.28
N ASN A 18 -14.05 8.73 -22.72
CA ASN A 18 -13.13 8.04 -21.83
C ASN A 18 -12.45 9.07 -20.93
N PHE A 19 -12.96 9.24 -19.71
CA PHE A 19 -12.30 10.03 -18.68
C PHE A 19 -11.08 9.25 -18.19
N PHE A 20 -9.91 9.58 -18.73
CA PHE A 20 -8.66 9.08 -18.20
C PHE A 20 -8.30 9.92 -16.97
N LEU A 21 -8.44 9.32 -15.80
CA LEU A 21 -7.96 9.88 -14.55
C LEU A 21 -6.50 9.49 -14.40
N ASP A 22 -5.62 10.42 -14.77
CA ASP A 22 -4.19 10.27 -14.55
C ASP A 22 -3.87 10.54 -13.09
N PHE A 23 -3.94 9.50 -12.26
CA PHE A 23 -3.55 9.57 -10.86
C PHE A 23 -2.03 9.71 -10.67
N GLU A 24 -1.22 9.40 -11.69
CA GLU A 24 0.24 9.57 -11.62
C GLU A 24 0.66 11.03 -11.84
N ASN A 25 0.03 11.75 -12.77
CA ASN A 25 0.35 13.16 -13.08
C ASN A 25 -0.68 14.17 -12.57
N ALA A 26 -1.53 13.79 -11.61
CA ALA A 26 -2.53 14.69 -11.03
C ALA A 26 -1.85 15.96 -10.46
N GLN A 27 -2.13 17.12 -11.06
CA GLN A 27 -1.64 18.40 -10.56
C GLN A 27 -2.61 18.96 -9.51
N PRO A 28 -2.16 19.14 -8.25
CA PRO A 28 -3.01 19.72 -7.23
C PRO A 28 -3.31 21.19 -7.55
N THR A 29 -4.54 21.62 -7.29
CA THR A 29 -4.88 23.05 -7.28
C THR A 29 -4.17 23.76 -6.12
N GLU A 30 -4.06 25.09 -6.14
CA GLU A 30 -3.42 25.84 -5.03
C GLU A 30 -4.04 25.53 -3.67
N SER A 31 -5.37 25.35 -3.61
CA SER A 31 -6.09 24.98 -2.39
C SER A 31 -5.80 23.55 -1.91
N GLU A 32 -5.44 22.63 -2.82
CA GLU A 32 -5.22 21.22 -2.51
C GLU A 32 -3.74 20.89 -2.25
N LYS A 33 -2.83 21.79 -2.66
CA LYS A 33 -1.38 21.56 -2.66
C LYS A 33 -0.80 21.20 -1.30
N GLU A 34 -1.31 21.80 -0.23
CA GLU A 34 -0.87 21.49 1.14
C GLU A 34 -1.23 20.06 1.53
N ILE A 35 -2.49 19.67 1.33
CA ILE A 35 -3.01 18.33 1.64
C ILE A 35 -2.35 17.29 0.73
N TYR A 36 -2.24 17.59 -0.56
CA TYR A 36 -1.59 16.74 -1.55
C TYR A 36 -0.16 16.44 -1.14
N ASN A 37 0.62 17.44 -0.72
CA ASN A 37 2.00 17.22 -0.29
C ASN A 37 2.09 16.34 0.97
N GLN A 38 1.22 16.55 1.96
CA GLN A 38 1.19 15.73 3.17
C GLN A 38 0.86 14.27 2.85
N VAL A 39 -0.16 14.05 2.01
CA VAL A 39 -0.58 12.69 1.61
C VAL A 39 0.47 12.03 0.73
N ASN A 40 1.09 12.77 -0.19
CA ASN A 40 2.10 12.23 -1.11
C ASN A 40 3.35 11.73 -0.38
N VAL A 41 3.74 12.35 0.75
CA VAL A 41 4.83 11.83 1.59
C VAL A 41 4.46 10.43 2.12
N VAL A 42 3.26 10.28 2.68
CA VAL A 42 2.79 8.99 3.21
C VAL A 42 2.66 7.93 2.11
N LEU A 43 2.17 8.32 0.94
CA LEU A 43 2.02 7.39 -0.20
C LEU A 43 3.36 6.89 -0.73
N LYS A 44 4.39 7.73 -0.75
CA LYS A 44 5.75 7.30 -1.13
C LYS A 44 6.32 6.28 -0.16
N ASP A 45 6.09 6.47 1.14
CA ASP A 45 6.55 5.52 2.15
C ASP A 45 5.76 4.20 2.10
N ALA A 46 4.48 4.26 1.68
CA ALA A 46 3.61 3.09 1.61
C ALA A 46 4.11 2.01 0.63
N GLU A 47 4.75 2.39 -0.48
CA GLU A 47 5.37 1.41 -1.40
C GLU A 47 6.49 0.63 -0.70
N GLY A 48 7.34 1.31 0.08
CA GLY A 48 8.38 0.66 0.88
C GLY A 48 7.80 -0.30 1.91
N ILE A 49 6.73 0.10 2.61
CA ILE A 49 6.04 -0.77 3.57
C ILE A 49 5.45 -2.02 2.90
N LEU A 50 4.92 -1.88 1.68
CA LEU A 50 4.40 -3.02 0.92
C LEU A 50 5.52 -3.97 0.49
N GLU A 51 6.68 -3.45 0.08
CA GLU A 51 7.85 -4.27 -0.25
C GLU A 51 8.39 -5.01 0.97
N ASP A 52 8.48 -4.34 2.13
CA ASP A 52 8.86 -4.95 3.40
C ASP A 52 7.90 -6.08 3.80
N LEU A 53 6.59 -5.85 3.63
CA LEU A 53 5.58 -6.88 3.91
C LEU A 53 5.67 -8.06 2.93
N GLN A 54 5.91 -7.79 1.65
CA GLN A 54 6.03 -8.84 0.63
C GLN A 54 7.31 -9.68 0.82
N SER A 55 8.38 -9.05 1.31
CA SER A 55 9.66 -9.71 1.59
C SER A 55 9.71 -10.37 2.97
N TYR A 56 8.70 -10.17 3.82
CA TYR A 56 8.61 -10.78 5.15
C TYR A 56 8.47 -12.31 5.05
N ARG A 57 9.59 -13.02 5.17
CA ARG A 57 9.65 -14.50 5.16
C ARG A 57 9.15 -15.14 6.45
N GLY A 58 9.07 -14.36 7.53
CA GLY A 58 8.82 -14.85 8.89
C GLY A 58 10.00 -15.63 9.48
N ALA A 59 9.89 -15.97 10.76
CA ALA A 59 10.88 -16.72 11.54
C ALA A 59 10.31 -18.05 12.08
N GLY A 60 9.33 -18.62 11.39
CA GLY A 60 8.56 -19.76 11.90
C GLY A 60 9.38 -21.04 12.06
N HIS A 61 10.48 -21.19 11.32
CA HIS A 61 11.36 -22.35 11.44
C HIS A 61 12.22 -22.24 12.69
N GLU A 62 12.87 -21.10 12.88
CA GLU A 62 13.71 -20.75 14.02
C GLU A 62 12.91 -20.84 15.32
N ILE A 63 11.70 -20.28 15.35
CA ILE A 63 10.80 -20.36 16.50
C ILE A 63 10.44 -21.82 16.84
N ARG A 64 10.19 -22.67 15.85
CA ARG A 64 9.89 -24.10 16.09
C ARG A 64 11.10 -24.84 16.65
N GLU A 65 12.30 -24.59 16.14
CA GLU A 65 13.53 -25.21 16.64
C GLU A 65 13.82 -24.79 18.09
N ALA A 66 13.65 -23.50 18.39
CA ALA A 66 13.79 -22.98 19.75
C ALA A 66 12.79 -23.64 20.72
N ILE A 67 11.53 -23.80 20.32
CA ILE A 67 10.52 -24.47 21.16
C ILE A 67 10.83 -25.96 21.37
N GLN A 68 11.34 -26.65 20.34
CA GLN A 68 11.72 -28.06 20.45
C GLN A 68 12.96 -28.28 21.32
N HIS A 69 13.85 -27.28 21.39
CA HIS A 69 15.10 -27.32 22.15
C HIS A 69 15.20 -26.14 23.14
N PRO A 70 14.32 -26.09 24.17
CA PRO A 70 14.20 -24.95 25.07
C PRO A 70 15.42 -24.73 25.99
N ALA A 71 16.26 -25.75 26.16
CA ALA A 71 17.49 -25.67 26.95
C ALA A 71 18.71 -25.22 26.13
N ASP A 72 18.59 -25.10 24.80
CA ASP A 72 19.68 -24.63 23.94
C ASP A 72 19.57 -23.11 23.74
N GLU A 73 20.34 -22.35 24.52
CA GLU A 73 20.38 -20.88 24.48
C GLU A 73 20.72 -20.34 23.09
N LYS A 74 21.52 -21.06 22.29
CA LYS A 74 21.87 -20.60 20.93
C LYS A 74 20.68 -20.64 19.98
N LEU A 75 19.78 -21.60 20.17
CA LEU A 75 18.55 -21.69 19.39
C LEU A 75 17.50 -20.68 19.87
N GLN A 76 17.52 -20.29 21.15
CA GLN A 76 16.66 -19.22 21.66
C GLN A 76 17.09 -17.84 21.15
N GLU A 77 18.39 -17.55 21.11
CA GLU A 77 18.89 -16.25 20.61
C GLU A 77 18.70 -16.06 19.11
N LYS A 78 18.56 -17.16 18.37
CA LYS A 78 18.44 -17.16 16.90
C LYS A 78 16.99 -17.00 16.42
N ALA A 79 16.01 -17.28 17.28
CA ALA A 79 14.58 -17.20 17.00
C ALA A 79 14.02 -15.80 17.33
#